data_AF-A0A6N2JWQ5-F1
#
_entry.id   AF-A0A6N2JWQ5-F1
#
_cell.length_a   1.000
_cell.length_b   1.000
_cell.length_c   1.000
_cell.angle_alpha   90.00
_cell.angle_beta   90.00
_cell.angle_gamma   90.00
#
_symmetry.space_group_name_H-M   'P 1'
#
loop_
_entity.id
_entity.type
_entity.pdbx_description
1 polymer ?
#
loop_
_entity_poly.entity_id
_entity_poly.type
_entity_poly.pdbx_seq_one_letter_code
_entity_poly.pdbx_strand_id
1 'polypeptide(L)'
;MVSTFINPLVNPEANLGVSRFDETAPIQLWQNHSESDVDLVIRAAYRQVLGNAHVMESERLTVAESQLKQRDISVREFVRQIALSEQYRARFFEPCPRMRSIELNFKHLLGRAPESAEEMADHAQLLDRGGFEMEINDYIDSDEYHDAFGEDTVPYYRGHKTQTGKKMVGFTHMFQLLRGSASSDKDPKHQNRSRLNSYILRNRPSAIAPLKGAPSQWQRPTAATDVNQLLSKVFGLRSGSPDLSFKPVAPKSANEPERQQQFYEAYQPFKETAPVEFCVGSSDADLEVMIRAVYRQVFGNAHVMESERLTIAESQFKRGELSVREFVRQLAKSDLYRSRFFDSCYRYRAIELNFKHLLGRAPDNFDEMRYHSSVLDNSGFETDIDTYIDSDEYQTAFGEAIVPYYRGLSTQNGQSMLEFTNMFQLLRSASSSDKNLATNNKPQLTRAIVQNSPYGKLKVSDTAAILAEVFKPKTSGIGQIQPWATSANFAAEQALRQTLLDQDLIIESLQKQLADLRPSASIGASYLKNSWQPSVVSVQGDASDSLLQQSDNQIEQIANLQAQIADARRYAAIGDARLNKWRSRVFNS
;
A
#
# COMPACT_ATOMS: atom_id res chain seq x y z
N MET A 1 -38.98 -10.33 37.15
CA MET A 1 -38.62 -9.26 36.21
C MET A 1 -37.23 -8.77 36.57
N VAL A 2 -36.19 -9.34 35.94
CA VAL A 2 -34.81 -8.88 36.11
C VAL A 2 -34.61 -7.76 35.12
N SER A 3 -34.64 -6.52 35.62
CA SER A 3 -34.30 -5.33 34.83
C SER A 3 -32.79 -5.33 34.63
N THR A 4 -32.31 -5.92 33.53
CA THR A 4 -30.95 -5.74 33.06
C THR A 4 -30.79 -4.30 32.58
N PHE A 5 -30.03 -3.51 33.33
CA PHE A 5 -29.51 -2.22 32.85
C PHE A 5 -28.58 -2.49 31.65
N ILE A 6 -29.11 -2.35 30.44
CA ILE A 6 -28.34 -2.43 29.20
C ILE A 6 -27.76 -1.04 28.93
N ASN A 7 -26.43 -0.95 28.91
CA ASN A 7 -25.70 0.25 28.57
C ASN A 7 -25.99 0.59 27.08
N PRO A 8 -26.61 1.73 26.74
CA PRO A 8 -27.11 2.03 25.39
C PRO A 8 -25.99 2.18 24.34
N LEU A 9 -24.72 2.23 24.78
CA LEU A 9 -23.58 2.41 23.89
C LEU A 9 -23.09 1.09 23.26
N VAL A 10 -23.36 -0.09 23.85
CA VAL A 10 -22.77 -1.38 23.42
C VAL A 10 -23.84 -2.36 22.93
N ASN A 11 -24.62 -2.00 21.91
CA ASN A 11 -25.48 -2.96 21.22
C ASN A 11 -24.81 -3.44 19.92
N PRO A 12 -24.33 -4.70 19.82
CA PRO A 12 -23.77 -5.23 18.57
C PRO A 12 -24.79 -5.21 17.42
N GLU A 13 -26.08 -5.25 17.75
CA GLU A 13 -27.22 -5.13 16.83
C GLU A 13 -27.29 -3.76 16.13
N ALA A 14 -26.88 -2.69 16.82
CA ALA A 14 -26.83 -1.34 16.24
C ALA A 14 -25.74 -1.25 15.15
N ASN A 15 -24.59 -1.91 15.36
CA ASN A 15 -23.50 -1.97 14.38
C ASN A 15 -23.88 -2.74 13.11
N LEU A 16 -24.83 -3.68 13.24
CA LEU A 16 -25.39 -4.47 12.14
C LEU A 16 -26.63 -3.82 11.51
N GLY A 17 -27.15 -2.75 12.12
CA GLY A 17 -28.34 -1.99 11.70
C GLY A 17 -29.66 -2.73 11.81
N VAL A 18 -29.70 -3.77 12.64
CA VAL A 18 -30.88 -4.62 12.82
C VAL A 18 -31.72 -4.25 14.04
N SER A 19 -31.21 -3.41 14.95
CA SER A 19 -31.89 -3.03 16.20
C SER A 19 -33.32 -2.53 15.99
N ARG A 20 -33.56 -1.72 14.95
CA ARG A 20 -34.89 -1.20 14.63
C ARG A 20 -35.91 -2.31 14.31
N PHE A 21 -35.48 -3.43 13.76
CA PHE A 21 -36.37 -4.56 13.46
C PHE A 21 -36.75 -5.34 14.72
N ASP A 22 -35.89 -5.32 15.75
CA ASP A 22 -36.13 -6.00 17.02
C ASP A 22 -37.04 -5.18 17.94
N GLU A 23 -36.97 -3.86 17.84
CA GLU A 23 -37.82 -2.92 18.56
C GLU A 23 -39.24 -2.83 17.98
N THR A 24 -39.42 -3.08 16.68
CA THR A 24 -40.74 -3.04 16.04
C THR A 24 -41.46 -4.38 16.17
N ALA A 25 -42.58 -4.38 16.89
CA ALA A 25 -43.49 -5.52 16.91
C ALA A 25 -44.06 -5.80 15.50
N PRO A 26 -44.36 -7.07 15.18
CA PRO A 26 -44.98 -7.43 13.91
C PRO A 26 -46.33 -6.72 13.75
N ILE A 27 -46.55 -6.14 12.57
CA ILE A 27 -47.76 -5.38 12.25
C ILE A 27 -48.82 -6.38 11.76
N GLN A 28 -49.92 -6.47 12.49
CA GLN A 28 -51.03 -7.39 12.25
C GLN A 28 -52.33 -6.63 12.05
N LEU A 29 -53.19 -7.15 11.18
CA LEU A 29 -54.54 -6.64 10.95
C LEU A 29 -55.56 -7.42 11.82
N TRP A 30 -55.86 -6.88 12.99
CA TRP A 30 -56.90 -7.34 13.92
C TRP A 30 -58.33 -6.97 13.45
N GLN A 31 -59.33 -7.61 14.05
CA GLN A 31 -60.74 -7.44 13.69
C GLN A 31 -61.33 -6.04 13.97
N ASN A 32 -60.74 -5.20 14.84
CA ASN A 32 -61.29 -3.88 15.22
C ASN A 32 -60.27 -2.74 15.02
N HIS A 33 -59.91 -2.42 13.79
CA HIS A 33 -58.92 -1.40 13.48
C HIS A 33 -59.51 -0.04 13.06
N SER A 34 -58.75 1.01 13.37
CA SER A 34 -58.91 2.35 12.80
C SER A 34 -58.44 2.36 11.34
N GLU A 35 -59.00 3.23 10.49
CA GLU A 35 -58.50 3.46 9.12
C GLU A 35 -57.00 3.79 9.08
N SER A 36 -56.51 4.47 10.12
CA SER A 36 -55.09 4.77 10.30
C SER A 36 -54.21 3.52 10.39
N ASP A 37 -54.72 2.45 11.01
CA ASP A 37 -53.96 1.22 11.23
C ASP A 37 -53.88 0.41 9.95
N VAL A 38 -54.96 0.40 9.15
CA VAL A 38 -54.97 -0.20 7.81
C VAL A 38 -53.97 0.52 6.90
N ASP A 39 -53.91 1.86 6.98
CA ASP A 39 -52.90 2.63 6.23
C ASP A 39 -51.46 2.31 6.68
N LEU A 40 -51.23 2.00 7.97
CA LEU A 40 -49.93 1.53 8.45
C LEU A 40 -49.57 0.15 7.90
N VAL A 41 -50.54 -0.78 7.86
CA VAL A 41 -50.40 -2.11 7.25
C VAL A 41 -50.02 -1.98 5.77
N ILE A 42 -50.74 -1.13 5.01
CA ILE A 42 -50.47 -0.88 3.59
C ILE A 42 -49.04 -0.36 3.40
N ARG A 43 -48.64 0.65 4.17
CA ARG A 43 -47.28 1.22 4.09
C ARG A 43 -46.21 0.19 4.45
N ALA A 44 -46.45 -0.63 5.48
CA ALA A 44 -45.53 -1.67 5.90
C ALA A 44 -45.39 -2.76 4.82
N ALA A 45 -46.50 -3.20 4.21
CA ALA A 45 -46.51 -4.19 3.14
C ALA A 45 -45.72 -3.71 1.91
N TYR A 46 -45.95 -2.47 1.46
CA TYR A 46 -45.15 -1.88 0.38
C TYR A 46 -43.67 -1.77 0.74
N ARG A 47 -43.35 -1.33 1.96
CA ARG A 47 -41.96 -1.19 2.41
C ARG A 47 -41.24 -2.54 2.42
N GLN A 48 -41.91 -3.59 2.85
CA GLN A 48 -41.35 -4.94 2.91
C GLN A 48 -41.16 -5.53 1.51
N VAL A 49 -42.24 -5.60 0.73
CA VAL A 49 -42.26 -6.30 -0.57
C VAL A 49 -41.40 -5.54 -1.59
N LEU A 50 -41.45 -4.20 -1.61
CA LEU A 50 -40.63 -3.41 -2.53
C LEU A 50 -39.24 -3.06 -2.00
N GLY A 51 -38.76 -3.73 -0.96
CA GLY A 51 -37.37 -3.63 -0.51
C GLY A 51 -36.95 -2.23 -0.08
N ASN A 52 -37.84 -1.53 0.63
CA ASN A 52 -37.65 -0.15 1.10
C ASN A 52 -37.34 0.85 -0.05
N ALA A 53 -37.82 0.56 -1.26
CA ALA A 53 -37.80 1.51 -2.37
C ALA A 53 -38.94 2.55 -2.21
N HIS A 54 -38.69 3.77 -2.67
CA HIS A 54 -39.75 4.77 -2.76
C HIS A 54 -40.80 4.34 -3.78
N VAL A 55 -42.07 4.48 -3.39
CA VAL A 55 -43.25 4.18 -4.21
C VAL A 55 -43.92 5.51 -4.53
N MET A 56 -44.11 5.79 -5.82
CA MET A 56 -44.82 6.99 -6.26
C MET A 56 -46.33 6.78 -6.14
N GLU A 57 -47.12 7.84 -6.07
CA GLU A 57 -48.59 7.72 -5.96
C GLU A 57 -49.21 6.99 -7.16
N SER A 58 -48.67 7.19 -8.36
CA SER A 58 -49.09 6.49 -9.58
C SER A 58 -48.72 5.00 -9.58
N GLU A 59 -47.76 4.61 -8.74
CA GLU A 59 -47.35 3.21 -8.58
C GLU A 59 -48.17 2.52 -7.47
N ARG A 60 -49.12 3.19 -6.81
CA ARG A 60 -49.91 2.51 -5.78
C ARG A 60 -51.04 1.70 -6.40
N LEU A 61 -51.28 0.50 -5.86
CA LEU A 61 -52.36 -0.38 -6.30
C LEU A 61 -53.66 0.02 -5.59
N THR A 62 -54.31 1.08 -6.07
CA THR A 62 -55.49 1.68 -5.43
C THR A 62 -56.66 0.71 -5.26
N VAL A 63 -56.85 -0.22 -6.21
CA VAL A 63 -57.89 -1.26 -6.16
C VAL A 63 -57.62 -2.22 -4.99
N ALA A 64 -56.40 -2.75 -4.91
CA ALA A 64 -55.96 -3.66 -3.86
C ALA A 64 -56.04 -2.99 -2.48
N GLU A 65 -55.65 -1.72 -2.37
CA GLU A 65 -55.77 -0.94 -1.14
C GLU A 65 -57.22 -0.77 -0.70
N SER A 66 -58.13 -0.52 -1.65
CA SER A 66 -59.56 -0.36 -1.36
C SER A 66 -60.19 -1.68 -0.89
N GLN A 67 -59.82 -2.80 -1.54
CA GLN A 67 -60.26 -4.14 -1.14
C GLN A 67 -59.77 -4.50 0.28
N LEU A 68 -58.52 -4.16 0.63
CA LEU A 68 -58.00 -4.37 1.98
C LEU A 68 -58.74 -3.50 3.01
N LYS A 69 -59.04 -2.23 2.68
CA LYS A 69 -59.81 -1.33 3.54
C LYS A 69 -61.24 -1.83 3.78
N GLN A 70 -61.85 -2.42 2.76
CA GLN A 70 -63.18 -3.04 2.83
C GLN A 70 -63.15 -4.44 3.46
N ARG A 71 -61.96 -5.03 3.62
CA ARG A 71 -61.72 -6.39 4.13
C ARG A 71 -62.23 -7.51 3.22
N ASP A 72 -62.32 -7.24 1.92
CA ASP A 72 -62.62 -8.26 0.93
C ASP A 72 -61.44 -9.22 0.71
N ILE A 73 -60.23 -8.74 1.01
CA ILE A 73 -58.98 -9.50 0.90
C ILE A 73 -58.21 -9.51 2.22
N SER A 74 -57.47 -10.59 2.47
CA SER A 74 -56.54 -10.70 3.61
C SER A 74 -55.22 -9.99 3.30
N VAL A 75 -54.39 -9.79 4.34
CA VAL A 75 -53.05 -9.20 4.17
C VAL A 75 -52.17 -10.09 3.29
N ARG A 76 -52.30 -11.41 3.40
CA ARG A 76 -51.63 -12.37 2.50
C ARG A 76 -52.01 -12.14 1.04
N GLU A 77 -53.30 -12.02 0.75
CA GLU A 77 -53.76 -11.78 -0.63
C GLU A 77 -53.31 -10.41 -1.14
N PHE A 78 -53.31 -9.39 -0.28
CA PHE A 78 -52.77 -8.09 -0.63
C PHE A 78 -51.27 -8.13 -0.96
N VAL A 79 -50.46 -8.87 -0.18
CA VAL A 79 -49.04 -9.11 -0.46
C VAL A 79 -48.86 -9.86 -1.79
N ARG A 80 -49.71 -10.85 -2.08
CA ARG A 80 -49.73 -11.58 -3.36
C ARG A 80 -49.95 -10.63 -4.53
N GLN A 81 -50.94 -9.75 -4.45
CA GLN A 81 -51.22 -8.76 -5.49
C GLN A 81 -50.06 -7.76 -5.69
N ILE A 82 -49.38 -7.34 -4.61
CA ILE A 82 -48.18 -6.49 -4.74
C ILE A 82 -47.04 -7.24 -5.43
N ALA A 83 -46.79 -8.49 -5.04
CA ALA A 83 -45.70 -9.30 -5.58
C ALA A 83 -45.92 -9.64 -7.06
N LEU A 84 -47.16 -9.93 -7.47
CA LEU A 84 -47.54 -10.20 -8.86
C LEU A 84 -47.61 -8.93 -9.73
N SER A 85 -47.54 -7.74 -9.14
CA SER A 85 -47.64 -6.49 -9.87
C SER A 85 -46.51 -6.30 -10.89
N GLU A 86 -46.82 -5.58 -11.97
CA GLU A 86 -45.82 -5.20 -12.99
C GLU A 86 -44.66 -4.39 -12.39
N GLN A 87 -44.91 -3.65 -11.30
CA GLN A 87 -43.90 -2.83 -10.64
C GLN A 87 -42.85 -3.65 -9.92
N TYR A 88 -43.27 -4.70 -9.22
CA TYR A 88 -42.34 -5.63 -8.60
C TYR A 88 -41.52 -6.35 -9.68
N ARG A 89 -42.18 -6.79 -10.76
CA ARG A 89 -41.56 -7.44 -11.92
C ARG A 89 -40.50 -6.54 -12.58
N ALA A 90 -40.84 -5.29 -12.91
CA ALA A 90 -39.92 -4.34 -13.55
C ALA A 90 -38.71 -3.97 -12.66
N ARG A 91 -38.83 -4.07 -11.33
CA ARG A 91 -37.74 -3.71 -10.40
C ARG A 91 -36.83 -4.89 -10.07
N PHE A 92 -37.38 -6.07 -9.82
CA PHE A 92 -36.64 -7.19 -9.23
C PHE A 92 -36.53 -8.42 -10.13
N PHE A 93 -37.34 -8.53 -11.18
CA PHE A 93 -37.30 -9.66 -12.10
C PHE A 93 -36.59 -9.30 -13.42
N GLU A 94 -37.05 -8.28 -14.13
CA GLU A 94 -36.52 -7.93 -15.46
C GLU A 94 -35.05 -7.48 -15.47
N PRO A 95 -34.58 -6.58 -14.58
CA PRO A 95 -33.20 -6.11 -14.59
C PRO A 95 -32.25 -7.02 -13.79
N CYS A 96 -32.76 -8.09 -13.19
CA CYS A 96 -32.00 -8.96 -12.30
C CYS A 96 -31.74 -10.33 -12.95
N PRO A 97 -30.55 -10.92 -12.75
CA PRO A 97 -30.33 -12.31 -13.10
C PRO A 97 -31.19 -13.23 -12.21
N ARG A 98 -31.57 -14.38 -12.74
CA ARG A 98 -32.44 -15.38 -12.07
C ARG A 98 -32.07 -15.68 -10.62
N MET A 99 -30.78 -15.92 -10.33
CA MET A 99 -30.35 -16.23 -8.96
C MET A 99 -30.51 -15.04 -8.01
N ARG A 100 -30.44 -13.80 -8.52
CA ARG A 100 -30.66 -12.59 -7.72
C ARG A 100 -32.16 -12.38 -7.44
N SER A 101 -33.03 -12.61 -8.42
CA SER A 101 -34.48 -12.48 -8.21
C SER A 101 -34.96 -13.46 -7.14
N ILE A 102 -34.52 -14.72 -7.22
CA ILE A 102 -34.81 -15.74 -6.21
C ILE A 102 -34.32 -15.31 -4.82
N GLU A 103 -33.06 -14.85 -4.68
CA GLU A 103 -32.53 -14.33 -3.40
C GLU A 103 -33.40 -13.20 -2.81
N LEU A 104 -33.90 -12.31 -3.67
CA LEU A 104 -34.76 -11.20 -3.27
C LEU A 104 -36.17 -11.65 -2.91
N ASN A 105 -36.75 -12.61 -3.64
CA ASN A 105 -38.06 -13.19 -3.33
C ASN A 105 -38.08 -13.80 -1.91
N PHE A 106 -37.06 -14.60 -1.57
CA PHE A 106 -36.88 -15.12 -0.21
C PHE A 106 -36.82 -14.01 0.85
N LYS A 107 -36.12 -12.90 0.53
CA LYS A 107 -36.02 -11.76 1.44
C LYS A 107 -37.36 -11.02 1.60
N HIS A 108 -38.05 -10.73 0.50
CA HIS A 108 -39.25 -9.90 0.47
C HIS A 108 -40.46 -10.64 1.04
N LEU A 109 -40.68 -11.89 0.62
CA LEU A 109 -41.88 -12.67 0.94
C LEU A 109 -41.70 -13.48 2.23
N LEU A 110 -40.59 -14.21 2.38
CA LEU A 110 -40.36 -15.07 3.54
C LEU A 110 -39.54 -14.40 4.66
N GLY A 111 -38.96 -13.23 4.40
CA GLY A 111 -38.17 -12.50 5.38
C GLY A 111 -36.87 -13.21 5.79
N ARG A 112 -36.41 -14.19 5.02
CA ARG A 112 -35.19 -14.98 5.29
C ARG A 112 -34.28 -15.04 4.06
N ALA A 113 -33.07 -15.57 4.24
CA ALA A 113 -32.19 -15.91 3.12
C ALA A 113 -32.38 -17.39 2.76
N PRO A 114 -32.14 -17.78 1.49
CA PRO A 114 -32.12 -19.19 1.10
C PRO A 114 -31.04 -19.96 1.89
N GLU A 115 -31.37 -21.16 2.35
CA GLU A 115 -30.49 -21.96 3.23
C GLU A 115 -29.66 -22.98 2.47
N SER A 116 -30.18 -23.50 1.36
CA SER A 116 -29.57 -24.57 0.57
C SER A 116 -29.53 -24.22 -0.91
N ALA A 117 -28.60 -24.85 -1.63
CA ALA A 117 -28.57 -24.80 -3.09
C ALA A 117 -29.77 -25.54 -3.72
N GLU A 118 -30.33 -26.52 -3.00
CA GLU A 118 -31.53 -27.26 -3.40
C GLU A 118 -32.75 -26.35 -3.49
N GLU A 119 -33.05 -25.57 -2.44
CA GLU A 119 -34.15 -24.59 -2.46
C GLU A 119 -34.03 -23.63 -3.66
N MET A 120 -32.82 -23.11 -3.92
CA MET A 120 -32.59 -22.22 -5.07
C MET A 120 -32.79 -22.94 -6.40
N ALA A 121 -32.42 -24.22 -6.49
CA ALA A 121 -32.60 -25.02 -7.70
C ALA A 121 -34.08 -25.32 -7.95
N ASP A 122 -34.86 -25.59 -6.89
CA ASP A 122 -36.28 -25.90 -6.99
C ASP A 122 -37.08 -24.70 -7.50
N HIS A 123 -36.89 -23.51 -6.92
CA HIS A 123 -37.53 -22.29 -7.43
C HIS A 123 -37.05 -21.91 -8.83
N ALA A 124 -35.77 -22.16 -9.15
CA ALA A 124 -35.27 -21.96 -10.50
C ALA A 124 -35.98 -22.87 -11.52
N GLN A 125 -36.25 -24.13 -11.16
CA GLN A 125 -37.03 -25.05 -12.00
C GLN A 125 -38.50 -24.64 -12.07
N LEU A 126 -39.07 -24.12 -10.99
CA LEU A 126 -40.46 -23.69 -10.95
C LEU A 126 -40.68 -22.48 -11.87
N LEU A 127 -39.74 -21.54 -11.86
CA LEU A 127 -39.71 -20.43 -12.81
C LEU A 127 -39.61 -20.91 -14.27
N ASP A 128 -38.80 -21.94 -14.54
CA ASP A 128 -38.65 -22.50 -15.89
C ASP A 128 -39.95 -23.17 -16.38
N ARG A 129 -40.76 -23.74 -15.48
CA ARG A 129 -42.01 -24.44 -15.81
C ARG A 129 -43.21 -23.50 -15.93
N GLY A 130 -43.37 -22.62 -14.94
CA GLY A 130 -44.60 -21.88 -14.69
C GLY A 130 -44.45 -20.36 -14.78
N GLY A 131 -43.25 -19.87 -15.06
CA GLY A 131 -42.96 -18.44 -15.11
C GLY A 131 -43.04 -17.77 -13.73
N PHE A 132 -43.09 -16.44 -13.77
CA PHE A 132 -42.96 -15.57 -12.60
C PHE A 132 -44.11 -15.70 -11.60
N GLU A 133 -45.35 -15.84 -12.08
CA GLU A 133 -46.54 -15.88 -11.22
C GLU A 133 -46.58 -17.16 -10.38
N MET A 134 -46.24 -18.30 -11.01
CA MET A 134 -46.15 -19.58 -10.32
C MET A 134 -45.06 -19.56 -9.24
N GLU A 135 -43.91 -18.95 -9.52
CA GLU A 135 -42.83 -18.78 -8.53
C GLU A 135 -43.31 -18.02 -7.29
N ILE A 136 -44.04 -16.92 -7.48
CA ILE A 136 -44.55 -16.11 -6.37
C ILE A 136 -45.64 -16.83 -5.58
N ASN A 137 -46.56 -17.50 -6.26
CA ASN A 137 -47.63 -18.22 -5.59
C ASN A 137 -47.07 -19.35 -4.73
N ASP A 138 -46.06 -20.08 -5.21
CA ASP A 138 -45.36 -21.13 -4.44
C ASP A 138 -44.79 -20.61 -3.12
N TYR A 139 -44.20 -19.40 -3.11
CA TYR A 139 -43.73 -18.78 -1.85
C TYR A 139 -44.85 -18.47 -0.87
N ILE A 140 -45.98 -17.93 -1.35
CA ILE A 140 -47.08 -17.43 -0.51
C ILE A 140 -47.98 -18.58 -0.02
N ASP A 141 -48.11 -19.63 -0.84
CA ASP A 141 -48.91 -20.82 -0.54
C ASP A 141 -48.12 -21.86 0.26
N SER A 142 -46.82 -21.63 0.50
CA SER A 142 -46.00 -22.51 1.31
C SER A 142 -46.47 -22.56 2.77
N ASP A 143 -46.37 -23.75 3.36
CA ASP A 143 -46.66 -23.97 4.79
C ASP A 143 -45.77 -23.08 5.68
N GLU A 144 -44.52 -22.83 5.24
CA GLU A 144 -43.61 -21.93 5.96
C GLU A 144 -44.15 -20.51 6.04
N TYR A 145 -44.76 -19.98 4.98
CA TYR A 145 -45.38 -18.66 5.00
C TYR A 145 -46.59 -18.64 5.95
N HIS A 146 -47.42 -19.68 5.90
CA HIS A 146 -48.60 -19.80 6.75
C HIS A 146 -48.23 -19.86 8.25
N ASP A 147 -47.28 -20.72 8.62
CA ASP A 147 -46.79 -20.85 10.00
C ASP A 147 -46.09 -19.57 10.49
N ALA A 148 -45.45 -18.85 9.58
CA ALA A 148 -44.68 -17.65 9.88
C ALA A 148 -45.53 -16.41 10.12
N PHE A 149 -46.52 -16.17 9.26
CA PHE A 149 -47.22 -14.89 9.15
C PHE A 149 -48.75 -15.06 9.22
N GLY A 150 -49.28 -16.24 8.91
CA GLY A 150 -50.72 -16.46 8.78
C GLY A 150 -51.32 -15.61 7.66
N GLU A 151 -52.57 -15.18 7.83
CA GLU A 151 -53.31 -14.41 6.81
C GLU A 151 -53.30 -12.89 7.06
N ASP A 152 -53.09 -12.48 8.31
CA ASP A 152 -53.31 -11.11 8.78
C ASP A 152 -52.01 -10.37 9.16
N THR A 153 -50.87 -11.05 9.20
CA THR A 153 -49.58 -10.43 9.53
C THR A 153 -48.83 -10.01 8.28
N VAL A 154 -48.32 -8.78 8.25
CA VAL A 154 -47.41 -8.34 7.18
C VAL A 154 -46.07 -9.09 7.30
N PRO A 155 -45.49 -9.60 6.21
CA PRO A 155 -44.18 -10.21 6.26
C PRO A 155 -43.12 -9.27 6.85
N TYR A 156 -42.22 -9.84 7.63
CA TYR A 156 -41.14 -9.11 8.28
C TYR A 156 -39.85 -9.92 8.26
N TYR A 157 -38.71 -9.24 8.34
CA TYR A 157 -37.42 -9.91 8.35
C TYR A 157 -37.25 -10.75 9.62
N ARG A 158 -36.99 -12.05 9.43
CA ARG A 158 -36.78 -13.05 10.49
C ARG A 158 -35.42 -13.74 10.41
N GLY A 159 -34.78 -13.69 9.24
CA GLY A 159 -33.49 -14.36 9.00
C GLY A 159 -32.31 -13.71 9.70
N HIS A 160 -32.48 -12.54 10.33
CA HIS A 160 -31.43 -11.91 11.15
C HIS A 160 -31.38 -12.49 12.56
N LYS A 161 -32.27 -13.40 12.92
CA LYS A 161 -32.26 -14.18 14.17
C LYS A 161 -32.00 -15.64 13.88
N THR A 162 -31.34 -16.32 14.81
CA THR A 162 -31.18 -17.78 14.76
C THR A 162 -32.50 -18.45 15.15
N GLN A 163 -32.98 -19.37 14.31
CA GLN A 163 -34.22 -20.12 14.56
C GLN A 163 -33.90 -21.58 14.88
N THR A 164 -34.67 -22.19 15.77
CA THR A 164 -34.53 -23.60 16.13
C THR A 164 -34.88 -24.48 14.92
N GLY A 165 -34.01 -25.44 14.58
CA GLY A 165 -34.22 -26.37 13.47
C GLY A 165 -33.76 -25.86 12.09
N LYS A 166 -33.28 -24.62 11.97
CA LYS A 166 -32.77 -24.03 10.72
C LYS A 166 -31.24 -23.97 10.68
N LYS A 167 -30.65 -23.88 9.49
CA LYS A 167 -29.18 -23.82 9.34
C LYS A 167 -28.63 -22.45 9.74
N MET A 168 -27.54 -22.44 10.52
CA MET A 168 -26.81 -21.21 10.90
C MET A 168 -26.27 -20.41 9.70
N VAL A 169 -26.09 -21.07 8.56
CA VAL A 169 -25.64 -20.43 7.31
C VAL A 169 -26.64 -19.36 6.85
N GLY A 170 -27.95 -19.62 6.96
CA GLY A 170 -29.01 -18.68 6.59
C GLY A 170 -28.94 -17.36 7.36
N PHE A 171 -28.61 -17.41 8.66
CA PHE A 171 -28.36 -16.22 9.49
C PHE A 171 -27.22 -15.36 8.92
N THR A 172 -26.10 -15.98 8.58
CA THR A 172 -24.96 -15.23 8.01
C THR A 172 -25.28 -14.65 6.63
N HIS A 173 -26.05 -15.37 5.82
CA HIS A 173 -26.44 -14.96 4.48
C HIS A 173 -27.41 -13.79 4.51
N MET A 174 -28.31 -13.72 5.49
CA MET A 174 -29.22 -12.60 5.65
C MET A 174 -28.47 -11.27 5.69
N PHE A 175 -27.35 -11.16 6.41
CA PHE A 175 -26.60 -9.91 6.48
C PHE A 175 -26.03 -9.43 5.14
N GLN A 176 -25.87 -10.30 4.13
CA GLN A 176 -25.49 -9.86 2.78
C GLN A 176 -26.64 -9.19 2.04
N LEU A 177 -27.86 -9.64 2.31
CA LEU A 177 -29.07 -9.13 1.67
C LEU A 177 -29.64 -7.92 2.43
N LEU A 178 -29.62 -7.95 3.77
CA LEU A 178 -30.13 -6.91 4.65
C LEU A 178 -28.97 -6.14 5.31
N ARG A 179 -28.67 -4.94 4.80
CA ARG A 179 -27.63 -4.03 5.30
C ARG A 179 -28.23 -2.90 6.15
N GLY A 180 -29.19 -3.24 7.01
CA GLY A 180 -29.84 -2.31 7.93
C GLY A 180 -31.17 -1.74 7.46
N SER A 181 -31.89 -1.07 8.37
CA SER A 181 -33.29 -0.66 8.19
C SER A 181 -33.56 0.43 7.14
N ALA A 182 -32.53 1.16 6.73
CA ALA A 182 -32.58 2.18 5.67
C ALA A 182 -32.02 1.69 4.33
N SER A 183 -31.52 0.44 4.27
CA SER A 183 -31.02 -0.13 3.03
C SER A 183 -32.17 -0.30 2.04
N SER A 184 -31.95 0.09 0.79
CA SER A 184 -32.84 -0.24 -0.33
C SER A 184 -32.23 -1.37 -1.16
N ASP A 185 -33.06 -2.26 -1.68
CA ASP A 185 -32.62 -3.34 -2.58
C ASP A 185 -32.42 -2.90 -4.03
N LYS A 186 -32.87 -1.68 -4.37
CA LYS A 186 -32.57 -1.03 -5.64
C LYS A 186 -31.14 -0.47 -5.60
N ASP A 187 -30.18 -1.30 -5.99
CA ASP A 187 -28.76 -0.93 -5.99
C ASP A 187 -28.23 -0.71 -7.42
N PRO A 188 -28.19 0.54 -7.92
CA PRO A 188 -27.67 0.83 -9.26
C PRO A 188 -26.16 0.61 -9.38
N LYS A 189 -25.42 0.50 -8.26
CA LYS A 189 -23.95 0.44 -8.26
C LYS A 189 -23.41 -0.97 -8.44
N HIS A 190 -24.11 -1.99 -7.97
CA HIS A 190 -23.64 -3.39 -7.98
C HIS A 190 -24.19 -4.24 -9.15
N GLN A 191 -24.76 -3.59 -10.19
CA GLN A 191 -25.22 -4.24 -11.43
C GLN A 191 -26.14 -5.46 -11.18
N ASN A 192 -26.97 -5.41 -10.13
CA ASN A 192 -27.92 -6.47 -9.76
C ASN A 192 -27.35 -7.89 -9.67
N ARG A 193 -26.07 -8.08 -9.32
CA ARG A 193 -25.48 -9.43 -9.21
C ARG A 193 -25.99 -10.17 -7.97
N SER A 194 -26.09 -11.50 -8.06
CA SER A 194 -26.41 -12.36 -6.91
C SER A 194 -25.33 -12.26 -5.84
N ARG A 195 -25.75 -12.12 -4.58
CA ARG A 195 -24.84 -11.89 -3.45
C ARG A 195 -24.44 -13.18 -2.75
N LEU A 196 -25.31 -14.18 -2.80
CA LEU A 196 -25.18 -15.41 -2.02
C LEU A 196 -24.84 -16.62 -2.86
N ASN A 197 -25.10 -16.61 -4.17
CA ASN A 197 -24.90 -17.76 -5.07
C ASN A 197 -23.56 -18.51 -4.85
N SER A 198 -22.43 -17.80 -4.76
CA SER A 198 -21.12 -18.46 -4.52
C SER A 198 -20.97 -19.13 -3.16
N TYR A 199 -21.68 -18.63 -2.15
CA TYR A 199 -21.67 -19.16 -0.79
C TYR A 199 -22.61 -20.35 -0.66
N ILE A 200 -23.80 -20.25 -1.26
CA ILE A 200 -24.83 -21.28 -1.24
C ILE A 200 -24.37 -22.53 -1.99
N LEU A 201 -23.83 -22.38 -3.21
CA LEU A 201 -23.30 -23.51 -3.98
C LEU A 201 -22.16 -24.26 -3.28
N ARG A 202 -21.41 -23.57 -2.42
CA ARG A 202 -20.30 -24.14 -1.66
C ARG A 202 -20.69 -24.54 -0.24
N ASN A 203 -21.96 -24.36 0.14
CA ASN A 203 -22.48 -24.51 1.48
C ASN A 203 -21.57 -23.86 2.55
N ARG A 204 -21.11 -22.64 2.27
CA ARG A 204 -20.21 -21.86 3.15
C ARG A 204 -20.95 -20.68 3.77
N PRO A 205 -20.71 -20.36 5.06
CA PRO A 205 -21.24 -19.15 5.67
C PRO A 205 -20.64 -17.91 5.01
N SER A 206 -21.43 -16.83 4.94
CA SER A 206 -20.95 -15.55 4.41
C SER A 206 -20.33 -14.70 5.53
N ALA A 207 -19.39 -13.82 5.18
CA ALA A 207 -18.76 -12.95 6.17
C ALA A 207 -19.70 -11.81 6.59
N ILE A 208 -19.93 -11.65 7.90
CA ILE A 208 -20.73 -10.53 8.43
C ILE A 208 -19.82 -9.30 8.52
N ALA A 209 -19.94 -8.40 7.54
CA ALA A 209 -19.26 -7.12 7.54
C ALA A 209 -20.09 -6.07 8.31
N PRO A 210 -19.46 -5.16 9.07
CA PRO A 210 -20.14 -4.01 9.67
C PRO A 210 -20.66 -3.08 8.58
N LEU A 211 -21.68 -2.28 8.91
CA LEU A 211 -22.23 -1.29 8.00
C LEU A 211 -21.18 -0.24 7.61
N LYS A 212 -21.15 0.15 6.33
CA LYS A 212 -20.31 1.26 5.87
C LYS A 212 -20.78 2.55 6.56
N GLY A 213 -19.89 3.13 7.38
CA GLY A 213 -20.16 4.39 8.09
C GLY A 213 -20.74 4.23 9.50
N ALA A 214 -21.00 3.00 9.99
CA ALA A 214 -21.30 2.81 11.40
C ALA A 214 -20.02 3.07 12.23
N PRO A 215 -20.10 3.89 13.30
CA PRO A 215 -19.00 4.00 14.25
C PRO A 215 -18.93 2.67 14.99
N SER A 216 -18.05 1.75 14.59
CA SER A 216 -17.85 0.58 15.44
C SER A 216 -17.25 1.05 16.77
N GLN A 217 -17.69 0.50 17.90
CA GLN A 217 -16.95 0.67 19.17
C GLN A 217 -15.58 -0.01 19.14
N TRP A 218 -15.39 -0.89 18.15
CA TRP A 218 -14.11 -1.36 17.67
C TRP A 218 -13.70 -0.68 16.37
N GLN A 219 -14.07 0.59 16.19
CA GLN A 219 -13.20 1.54 15.53
C GLN A 219 -12.14 1.78 16.59
N ARG A 220 -11.22 0.81 16.66
CA ARG A 220 -9.85 1.25 16.47
C ARG A 220 -9.97 2.27 15.32
N PRO A 221 -9.52 3.54 15.46
CA PRO A 221 -9.02 4.18 14.24
C PRO A 221 -8.21 3.11 13.53
N THR A 222 -8.09 3.13 12.22
CA THR A 222 -6.97 2.38 11.64
C THR A 222 -5.62 2.95 12.14
N ALA A 223 -5.41 3.21 13.44
CA ALA A 223 -4.33 2.59 14.18
C ALA A 223 -4.24 1.11 13.76
N ALA A 224 -3.58 0.85 12.63
CA ALA A 224 -2.16 0.56 12.66
C ALA A 224 -1.58 -0.15 13.89
N THR A 225 -2.34 -0.85 14.76
CA THR A 225 -1.68 -1.59 15.84
C THR A 225 -0.88 -2.76 15.26
N ASP A 226 -1.34 -3.32 14.14
CA ASP A 226 -0.49 -4.11 13.25
C ASP A 226 0.00 -3.21 12.13
N VAL A 227 1.17 -2.61 12.35
CA VAL A 227 1.97 -1.98 11.29
C VAL A 227 2.05 -2.94 10.09
N ASN A 228 2.18 -4.24 10.33
CA ASN A 228 2.22 -5.29 9.31
C ASN A 228 0.96 -5.37 8.42
N GLN A 229 -0.24 -5.10 8.95
CA GLN A 229 -1.48 -5.13 8.16
C GLN A 229 -1.70 -3.86 7.35
N LEU A 230 -1.23 -2.71 7.85
CA LEU A 230 -1.22 -1.49 7.06
C LEU A 230 -0.16 -1.55 5.98
N LEU A 231 1.04 -2.01 6.31
CA LEU A 231 2.09 -2.27 5.34
C LEU A 231 1.61 -3.27 4.30
N SER A 232 0.94 -4.38 4.66
CA SER A 232 0.43 -5.32 3.67
C SER A 232 -0.64 -4.72 2.75
N LYS A 233 -1.51 -3.84 3.24
CA LYS A 233 -2.49 -3.13 2.41
C LYS A 233 -1.86 -2.06 1.52
N VAL A 234 -0.96 -1.24 2.06
CA VAL A 234 -0.24 -0.19 1.33
C VAL A 234 0.69 -0.79 0.27
N PHE A 235 1.36 -1.90 0.60
CA PHE A 235 2.24 -2.63 -0.30
C PHE A 235 1.53 -3.70 -1.13
N GLY A 236 0.22 -3.91 -0.96
CA GLY A 236 -0.53 -4.96 -1.66
C GLY A 236 0.08 -6.36 -1.51
N LEU A 237 0.60 -6.69 -0.31
CA LEU A 237 1.11 -8.00 0.04
C LEU A 237 -0.07 -8.91 0.39
N ARG A 238 -0.11 -10.10 -0.21
CA ARG A 238 -1.17 -11.07 0.05
C ARG A 238 -0.99 -11.61 1.46
N SER A 239 -1.88 -11.25 2.39
CA SER A 239 -1.91 -11.82 3.74
C SER A 239 -2.46 -13.25 3.67
N GLY A 240 -1.57 -14.20 3.44
CA GLY A 240 -1.86 -15.62 3.50
C GLY A 240 -0.55 -16.39 3.48
N SER A 241 -0.47 -17.48 4.23
CA SER A 241 0.57 -18.50 4.04
C SER A 241 0.72 -18.77 2.55
N PRO A 242 1.95 -18.87 2.01
CA PRO A 242 2.16 -19.10 0.59
C PRO A 242 1.32 -20.30 0.19
N ASP A 243 0.35 -20.08 -0.70
CA ASP A 243 -0.29 -21.17 -1.42
C ASP A 243 0.84 -21.88 -2.18
N LEU A 244 1.41 -22.92 -1.57
CA LEU A 244 2.37 -23.86 -2.19
C LEU A 244 1.67 -24.71 -3.25
N SER A 245 0.38 -24.50 -3.48
CA SER A 245 -0.27 -24.97 -4.70
C SER A 245 0.40 -24.27 -5.88
N PHE A 246 1.26 -25.02 -6.58
CA PHE A 246 1.63 -24.73 -7.95
C PHE A 246 0.33 -24.51 -8.71
N LYS A 247 -0.07 -23.24 -8.89
CA LYS A 247 -1.02 -22.90 -9.92
C LYS A 247 -0.26 -23.15 -11.21
N PRO A 248 -0.62 -24.16 -12.03
CA PRO A 248 0.01 -24.30 -13.33
C PRO A 248 -0.11 -22.93 -13.99
N VAL A 249 1.03 -22.35 -14.34
CA VAL A 249 1.04 -21.14 -15.17
C VAL A 249 0.26 -21.55 -16.40
N ALA A 250 -0.93 -20.98 -16.58
CA ALA A 250 -1.73 -21.22 -17.76
C ALA A 250 -0.79 -21.07 -18.97
N PRO A 251 -0.81 -22.01 -19.94
CA PRO A 251 0.09 -21.94 -21.07
C PRO A 251 -0.04 -20.54 -21.65
N LYS A 252 1.10 -19.85 -21.66
CA LYS A 252 1.29 -18.54 -22.26
C LYS A 252 0.58 -18.54 -23.61
N SER A 253 -0.46 -17.71 -23.76
CA SER A 253 -1.25 -17.66 -24.99
C SER A 253 -0.32 -17.49 -26.19
N ALA A 254 -0.60 -18.15 -27.31
CA ALA A 254 0.24 -18.18 -28.52
C ALA A 254 0.72 -16.79 -29.02
N ASN A 255 0.06 -15.71 -28.60
CA ASN A 255 0.31 -14.32 -29.04
C ASN A 255 1.27 -13.53 -28.12
N GLU A 256 1.99 -14.16 -27.18
CA GLU A 256 2.99 -13.46 -26.36
C GLU A 256 4.10 -12.74 -27.15
N PRO A 257 4.73 -13.34 -28.18
CA PRO A 257 5.76 -12.64 -28.94
C PRO A 257 5.20 -11.45 -29.72
N GLU A 258 4.00 -11.59 -30.30
CA GLU A 258 3.31 -10.50 -30.99
C GLU A 258 3.01 -9.33 -30.04
N ARG A 259 2.55 -9.62 -28.82
CA ARG A 259 2.29 -8.58 -27.81
C ARG A 259 3.57 -7.87 -27.37
N GLN A 260 4.70 -8.56 -27.30
CA GLN A 260 6.00 -7.93 -27.02
C GLN A 260 6.44 -7.05 -28.18
N GLN A 261 6.29 -7.51 -29.42
CA GLN A 261 6.60 -6.71 -30.63
C GLN A 261 5.72 -5.45 -30.70
N GLN A 262 4.41 -5.58 -30.52
CA GLN A 262 3.47 -4.44 -30.44
C GLN A 262 3.86 -3.46 -29.34
N PHE A 263 4.32 -3.97 -28.19
CA PHE A 263 4.83 -3.12 -27.12
C PHE A 263 6.07 -2.35 -27.56
N TYR A 264 7.07 -2.98 -28.19
CA TYR A 264 8.26 -2.29 -28.68
C TYR A 264 7.95 -1.27 -29.78
N GLU A 265 7.12 -1.62 -30.75
CA GLU A 265 6.68 -0.74 -31.84
C GLU A 265 6.03 0.54 -31.30
N ALA A 266 5.26 0.46 -30.22
CA ALA A 266 4.61 1.61 -29.62
C ALA A 266 5.59 2.68 -29.08
N TYR A 267 6.87 2.34 -28.82
CA TYR A 267 7.88 3.28 -28.32
C TYR A 267 8.96 3.66 -29.33
N GLN A 268 9.05 2.98 -30.48
CA GLN A 268 9.97 3.35 -31.55
C GLN A 268 9.94 4.84 -31.94
N PRO A 269 8.78 5.52 -32.07
CA PRO A 269 8.78 6.93 -32.48
C PRO A 269 9.60 7.81 -31.53
N PHE A 270 9.63 7.55 -30.23
CA PHE A 270 10.42 8.35 -29.29
C PHE A 270 11.93 8.16 -29.43
N LYS A 271 12.38 7.01 -29.95
CA LYS A 271 13.80 6.77 -30.21
C LYS A 271 14.27 7.43 -31.51
N GLU A 272 13.38 7.57 -32.48
CA GLU A 272 13.69 8.08 -33.81
C GLU A 272 13.51 9.60 -33.91
N THR A 273 12.63 10.19 -33.09
CA THR A 273 12.43 11.64 -33.07
C THR A 273 13.64 12.34 -32.47
N ALA A 274 14.33 13.15 -33.26
CA ALA A 274 15.39 14.03 -32.78
C ALA A 274 14.81 15.09 -31.80
N PRO A 275 15.57 15.50 -30.77
CA PRO A 275 15.19 16.60 -29.91
C PRO A 275 14.90 17.88 -30.70
N VAL A 276 13.90 18.64 -30.27
CA VAL A 276 13.56 19.93 -30.89
C VAL A 276 14.37 21.01 -30.18
N GLU A 277 15.35 21.57 -30.89
CA GLU A 277 16.26 22.60 -30.38
C GLU A 277 15.91 23.96 -30.95
N PHE A 278 16.07 25.01 -30.13
CA PHE A 278 15.89 26.40 -30.55
C PHE A 278 17.19 26.90 -31.17
N CYS A 279 17.15 27.25 -32.45
CA CYS A 279 18.28 27.86 -33.15
C CYS A 279 18.07 29.37 -33.28
N VAL A 280 19.13 30.15 -33.10
CA VAL A 280 19.08 31.60 -33.32
C VAL A 280 18.80 31.88 -34.81
N GLY A 281 17.59 32.38 -35.11
CA GLY A 281 17.12 32.64 -36.48
C GLY A 281 16.02 31.71 -36.99
N SER A 282 15.38 30.90 -36.13
CA SER A 282 14.23 30.06 -36.48
C SER A 282 13.08 30.82 -37.16
N SER A 283 12.42 30.18 -38.13
CA SER A 283 11.23 30.73 -38.78
C SER A 283 10.01 30.69 -37.84
N ASP A 284 9.00 31.54 -38.07
CA ASP A 284 7.76 31.52 -37.24
C ASP A 284 7.04 30.15 -37.32
N ALA A 285 7.19 29.43 -38.44
CA ALA A 285 6.68 28.05 -38.56
C ALA A 285 7.42 27.08 -37.62
N ASP A 286 8.74 27.21 -37.48
CA ASP A 286 9.53 26.37 -36.56
C ASP A 286 9.21 26.70 -35.10
N LEU A 287 9.00 27.98 -34.79
CA LEU A 287 8.54 28.43 -33.47
C LEU A 287 7.17 27.85 -33.13
N GLU A 288 6.24 27.82 -34.08
CA GLU A 288 4.92 27.21 -33.91
C GLU A 288 5.01 25.70 -33.63
N VAL A 289 5.89 24.98 -34.35
CA VAL A 289 6.17 23.56 -34.10
C VAL A 289 6.76 23.36 -32.71
N MET A 290 7.69 24.21 -32.30
CA MET A 290 8.30 24.17 -30.98
C MET A 290 7.28 24.43 -29.87
N ILE A 291 6.43 25.45 -30.01
CA ILE A 291 5.34 25.74 -29.07
C ILE A 291 4.46 24.48 -28.92
N ARG A 292 4.02 23.87 -30.04
CA ARG A 292 3.21 22.65 -30.00
C ARG A 292 3.94 21.48 -29.32
N ALA A 293 5.24 21.33 -29.55
CA ALA A 293 6.05 20.30 -28.89
C ALA A 293 6.10 20.52 -27.37
N VAL A 294 6.32 21.77 -26.92
CA VAL A 294 6.33 22.12 -25.49
C VAL A 294 4.97 21.84 -24.85
N TYR A 295 3.86 22.26 -25.48
CA TYR A 295 2.52 21.94 -24.96
C TYR A 295 2.28 20.43 -24.89
N ARG A 296 2.69 19.68 -25.91
CA ARG A 296 2.52 18.21 -25.93
C ARG A 296 3.29 17.54 -24.79
N GLN A 297 4.50 18.03 -24.51
CA GLN A 297 5.34 17.50 -23.43
C GLN A 297 4.81 17.88 -22.05
N VAL A 298 4.66 19.18 -21.77
CA VAL A 298 4.29 19.69 -20.44
C VAL A 298 2.90 19.20 -20.04
N PHE A 299 1.95 19.14 -20.98
CA PHE A 299 0.60 18.67 -20.70
C PHE A 299 0.39 17.17 -20.92
N GLY A 300 1.45 16.37 -21.13
CA GLY A 300 1.34 14.91 -21.13
C GLY A 300 0.38 14.36 -22.18
N ASN A 301 0.41 14.92 -23.39
CA ASN A 301 -0.53 14.62 -24.47
C ASN A 301 -2.02 14.81 -24.10
N ALA A 302 -2.32 15.66 -23.12
CA ALA A 302 -3.68 16.12 -22.86
C ALA A 302 -4.08 17.18 -23.90
N HIS A 303 -5.28 17.06 -24.46
CA HIS A 303 -5.81 18.06 -25.38
C HIS A 303 -6.00 19.41 -24.65
N VAL A 304 -5.39 20.46 -25.19
CA VAL A 304 -5.55 21.86 -24.74
C VAL A 304 -6.36 22.58 -25.81
N MET A 305 -7.46 23.22 -25.40
CA MET A 305 -8.30 23.99 -26.32
C MET A 305 -7.63 25.33 -26.66
N GLU A 306 -7.95 25.91 -27.81
CA GLU A 306 -7.38 27.20 -28.23
C GLU A 306 -7.62 28.33 -27.21
N SER A 307 -8.79 28.33 -26.56
CA SER A 307 -9.14 29.29 -25.51
C SER A 307 -8.36 29.09 -24.20
N GLU A 308 -7.81 27.90 -23.99
CA GLU A 308 -7.05 27.55 -22.78
C GLU A 308 -5.54 27.84 -22.96
N ARG A 309 -5.08 28.16 -24.19
CA ARG A 309 -3.67 28.43 -24.48
C ARG A 309 -3.21 29.76 -23.86
N LEU A 310 -1.97 29.79 -23.39
CA LEU A 310 -1.34 30.97 -22.81
C LEU A 310 -0.76 31.88 -23.91
N THR A 311 -1.63 32.67 -24.54
CA THR A 311 -1.27 33.56 -25.68
C THR A 311 -0.18 34.58 -25.33
N ILE A 312 -0.15 35.08 -24.10
CA ILE A 312 0.87 36.03 -23.63
C ILE A 312 2.26 35.38 -23.63
N ALA A 313 2.38 34.19 -23.03
CA ALA A 313 3.63 33.44 -22.97
C ALA A 313 4.12 33.07 -24.38
N GLU A 314 3.19 32.65 -25.26
CA GLU A 314 3.51 32.35 -26.67
C GLU A 314 4.02 33.59 -27.42
N SER A 315 3.42 34.75 -27.20
CA SER A 315 3.84 36.00 -27.83
C SER A 315 5.22 36.46 -27.34
N GLN A 316 5.50 36.33 -26.04
CA GLN A 316 6.82 36.62 -25.47
C GLN A 316 7.89 35.67 -26.04
N PHE A 317 7.56 34.39 -26.18
CA PHE A 317 8.44 33.40 -26.78
C PHE A 317 8.71 33.68 -28.27
N LYS A 318 7.68 34.01 -29.06
CA LYS A 318 7.84 34.36 -30.49
C LYS A 318 8.71 35.60 -30.72
N ARG A 319 8.74 36.53 -29.76
CA ARG A 319 9.62 37.71 -29.79
C ARG A 319 11.05 37.43 -29.34
N GLY A 320 11.34 36.23 -28.85
CA GLY A 320 12.64 35.85 -28.31
C GLY A 320 12.95 36.48 -26.94
N GLU A 321 11.93 36.96 -26.22
CA GLU A 321 12.10 37.50 -24.86
C GLU A 321 12.23 36.38 -23.80
N LEU A 322 11.75 35.19 -24.12
CA LEU A 322 11.83 34.00 -23.27
C LEU A 322 12.68 32.93 -23.95
N SER A 323 13.52 32.26 -23.17
CA SER A 323 14.11 30.99 -23.62
C SER A 323 13.08 29.87 -23.55
N VAL A 324 13.40 28.70 -24.11
CA VAL A 324 12.53 27.51 -24.03
C VAL A 324 12.32 27.10 -22.57
N ARG A 325 13.35 27.23 -21.73
CA ARG A 325 13.28 26.91 -20.30
C ARG A 325 12.32 27.82 -19.54
N GLU A 326 12.42 29.13 -19.75
CA GLU A 326 11.51 30.10 -19.13
C GLU A 326 10.08 29.94 -19.67
N PHE A 327 9.92 29.58 -20.94
CA PHE A 327 8.61 29.28 -21.51
C PHE A 327 7.98 28.02 -20.87
N VAL A 328 8.75 26.93 -20.72
CA VAL A 328 8.33 25.72 -19.98
C VAL A 328 7.96 26.07 -18.54
N ARG A 329 8.73 26.92 -17.87
CA ARG A 329 8.46 27.40 -16.50
C ARG A 329 7.12 28.12 -16.41
N GLN A 330 6.82 29.04 -17.33
CA GLN A 330 5.55 29.75 -17.34
C GLN A 330 4.36 28.80 -17.58
N LEU A 331 4.51 27.80 -18.46
CA LEU A 331 3.47 26.80 -18.71
C LEU A 331 3.23 25.91 -17.50
N ALA A 332 4.29 25.43 -16.84
CA ALA A 332 4.18 24.58 -15.67
C ALA A 332 3.56 25.32 -14.46
N LYS A 333 3.86 26.62 -14.30
CA LYS A 333 3.28 27.45 -13.23
C LYS A 333 1.84 27.90 -13.49
N SER A 334 1.32 27.68 -14.70
CA SER A 334 -0.01 28.12 -15.06
C SER A 334 -1.12 27.43 -14.25
N ASP A 335 -2.23 28.14 -14.06
CA ASP A 335 -3.43 27.58 -13.42
C ASP A 335 -4.00 26.38 -14.20
N LEU A 336 -3.75 26.33 -15.51
CA LEU A 336 -4.15 25.21 -16.36
C LEU A 336 -3.42 23.94 -15.94
N TYR A 337 -2.09 24.01 -15.81
CA TYR A 337 -1.29 22.87 -15.37
C TYR A 337 -1.65 22.46 -13.94
N ARG A 338 -1.80 23.44 -13.05
CA ARG A 338 -2.18 23.24 -11.64
C ARG A 338 -3.52 22.51 -11.49
N SER A 339 -4.58 22.97 -12.14
CA SER A 339 -5.92 22.36 -12.04
C SER A 339 -5.94 20.92 -12.55
N ARG A 340 -5.18 20.61 -13.61
CA ARG A 340 -5.14 19.29 -14.23
C ARG A 340 -4.29 18.30 -13.45
N PHE A 341 -3.07 18.67 -13.07
CA PHE A 341 -2.09 17.71 -12.57
C PHE A 341 -1.78 17.83 -11.08
N PHE A 342 -2.15 18.94 -10.43
CA PHE A 342 -1.94 19.15 -9.01
C PHE A 342 -3.25 19.01 -8.21
N ASP A 343 -4.25 19.85 -8.47
CA ASP A 343 -5.48 19.90 -7.66
C ASP A 343 -6.34 18.62 -7.81
N SER A 344 -6.34 18.01 -8.99
CA SER A 344 -7.14 16.81 -9.28
C SER A 344 -6.41 15.48 -8.94
N CYS A 345 -5.15 15.55 -8.53
CA CYS A 345 -4.28 14.39 -8.33
C CYS A 345 -3.87 14.24 -6.87
N TYR A 346 -3.47 13.01 -6.50
CA TYR A 346 -2.77 12.82 -5.24
C TYR A 346 -1.36 13.43 -5.30
N ARG A 347 -0.84 13.89 -4.16
CA ARG A 347 0.48 14.51 -4.04
C ARG A 347 1.60 13.74 -4.76
N TYR A 348 1.78 12.46 -4.43
CA TYR A 348 2.84 11.65 -5.05
C TYR A 348 2.57 11.36 -6.54
N ARG A 349 1.31 11.39 -6.98
CA ARG A 349 1.00 11.32 -8.42
C ARG A 349 1.43 12.60 -9.14
N ALA A 350 1.18 13.77 -8.55
CA ALA A 350 1.61 15.05 -9.10
C ALA A 350 3.15 15.10 -9.23
N ILE A 351 3.87 14.65 -8.21
CA ILE A 351 5.33 14.54 -8.22
C ILE A 351 5.80 13.59 -9.35
N GLU A 352 5.23 12.38 -9.45
CA GLU A 352 5.53 11.44 -10.55
C GLU A 352 5.33 12.07 -11.94
N LEU A 353 4.28 12.87 -12.11
CA LEU A 353 3.98 13.56 -13.35
C LEU A 353 4.95 14.73 -13.61
N ASN A 354 5.34 15.49 -12.58
CA ASN A 354 6.33 16.57 -12.71
C ASN A 354 7.68 16.03 -13.22
N PHE A 355 8.16 14.91 -12.65
CA PHE A 355 9.37 14.22 -13.14
C PHE A 355 9.22 13.82 -14.62
N LYS A 356 8.04 13.31 -15.01
CA LYS A 356 7.77 12.92 -16.40
C LYS A 356 7.71 14.13 -17.35
N HIS A 357 7.01 15.19 -16.99
CA HIS A 357 6.75 16.34 -17.85
C HIS A 357 7.98 17.24 -17.99
N LEU A 358 8.67 17.52 -16.88
CA LEU A 358 9.77 18.49 -16.82
C LEU A 358 11.14 17.82 -17.05
N LEU A 359 11.41 16.68 -16.41
CA LEU A 359 12.71 16.00 -16.50
C LEU A 359 12.71 14.85 -17.53
N GLY A 360 11.55 14.44 -18.03
CA GLY A 360 11.44 13.39 -19.04
C GLY A 360 11.78 11.99 -18.51
N ARG A 361 11.78 11.79 -17.19
CA ARG A 361 12.10 10.51 -16.53
C ARG A 361 11.11 10.16 -15.42
N ALA A 362 11.22 8.94 -14.88
CA ALA A 362 10.56 8.58 -13.64
C ALA A 362 11.43 8.99 -12.43
N PRO A 363 10.87 9.13 -11.22
CA PRO A 363 11.69 9.31 -10.03
C PRO A 363 12.54 8.06 -9.75
N ASP A 364 13.78 8.26 -9.32
CA ASP A 364 14.75 7.18 -9.14
C ASP A 364 14.60 6.51 -7.78
N ASN A 365 14.40 7.34 -6.75
CA ASN A 365 14.37 6.93 -5.35
C ASN A 365 13.23 7.61 -4.59
N PHE A 366 12.84 6.98 -3.48
CA PHE A 366 11.85 7.56 -2.58
C PHE A 366 12.33 8.89 -1.96
N ASP A 367 13.65 9.06 -1.82
CA ASP A 367 14.25 10.26 -1.24
C ASP A 367 13.99 11.51 -2.11
N GLU A 368 14.02 11.39 -3.45
CA GLU A 368 13.63 12.48 -4.37
C GLU A 368 12.16 12.87 -4.19
N MET A 369 11.25 11.88 -4.16
CA MET A 369 9.82 12.14 -3.95
C MET A 369 9.55 12.77 -2.57
N ARG A 370 10.32 12.39 -1.55
CA ARG A 370 10.22 12.98 -0.22
C ARG A 370 10.72 14.42 -0.20
N TYR A 371 11.81 14.72 -0.90
CA TYR A 371 12.34 16.07 -1.04
C TYR A 371 11.27 17.01 -1.62
N HIS A 372 10.69 16.69 -2.77
CA HIS A 372 9.62 17.51 -3.37
C HIS A 372 8.37 17.61 -2.50
N SER A 373 8.00 16.54 -1.78
CA SER A 373 6.92 16.64 -0.78
C SER A 373 7.24 17.68 0.31
N SER A 374 8.49 17.74 0.79
CA SER A 374 8.88 18.73 1.81
C SER A 374 8.94 20.15 1.26
N VAL A 375 9.34 20.33 0.01
CA VAL A 375 9.32 21.64 -0.68
C VAL A 375 7.89 22.15 -0.82
N LEU A 376 6.97 21.29 -1.26
CA LEU A 376 5.54 21.62 -1.35
C LEU A 376 4.94 22.04 0.01
N ASP A 377 5.32 21.35 1.09
CA ASP A 377 4.84 21.65 2.44
C ASP A 377 5.36 23.00 2.96
N ASN A 378 6.60 23.36 2.62
CA ASN A 378 7.25 24.57 3.14
C ASN A 378 7.02 25.82 2.29
N SER A 379 6.98 25.68 0.97
CA SER A 379 7.12 26.80 0.02
C SER A 379 6.05 26.86 -1.07
N GLY A 380 5.25 25.79 -1.22
CA GLY A 380 4.13 25.73 -2.15
C GLY A 380 4.47 25.14 -3.51
N PHE A 381 3.54 25.29 -4.46
CA PHE A 381 3.55 24.60 -5.76
C PHE A 381 4.52 25.23 -6.77
N GLU A 382 4.55 26.55 -6.87
CA GLU A 382 5.37 27.25 -7.87
C GLU A 382 6.86 27.08 -7.59
N THR A 383 7.24 27.07 -6.31
CA THR A 383 8.63 26.83 -5.88
C THR A 383 9.04 25.38 -6.14
N ASP A 384 8.14 24.40 -5.93
CA ASP A 384 8.41 23.01 -6.29
C ASP A 384 8.72 22.88 -7.79
N ILE A 385 7.96 23.54 -8.67
CA ILE A 385 8.27 23.60 -10.11
C ILE A 385 9.65 24.20 -10.39
N ASP A 386 9.99 25.31 -9.73
CA ASP A 386 11.31 25.93 -9.90
C ASP A 386 12.43 24.96 -9.49
N THR A 387 12.24 24.16 -8.42
CA THR A 387 13.27 23.17 -8.03
C THR A 387 13.56 22.12 -9.11
N TYR A 388 12.59 21.77 -9.95
CA TYR A 388 12.82 20.86 -11.08
C TYR A 388 13.60 21.55 -12.21
N ILE A 389 13.22 22.78 -12.56
CA ILE A 389 13.75 23.50 -13.73
C ILE A 389 15.14 24.12 -13.44
N ASP A 390 15.38 24.52 -12.19
CA ASP A 390 16.67 25.05 -11.73
C ASP A 390 17.63 23.93 -11.26
N SER A 391 17.27 22.67 -11.45
CA SER A 391 18.16 21.54 -11.16
C SER A 391 19.32 21.45 -12.15
N ASP A 392 20.50 21.06 -11.66
CA ASP A 392 21.68 20.82 -12.49
C ASP A 392 21.42 19.74 -13.56
N GLU A 393 20.53 18.79 -13.25
CA GLU A 393 20.11 17.76 -14.19
C GLU A 393 19.37 18.35 -15.39
N TYR A 394 18.40 19.24 -15.15
CA TYR A 394 17.66 19.90 -16.23
C TYR A 394 18.62 20.72 -17.11
N GLN A 395 19.53 21.48 -16.47
CA GLN A 395 20.50 22.30 -17.19
C GLN A 395 21.45 21.45 -18.05
N THR A 396 21.89 20.30 -17.54
CA THR A 396 22.81 19.41 -18.27
C THR A 396 22.11 18.67 -19.42
N ALA A 397 20.83 18.32 -19.26
CA ALA A 397 20.08 17.54 -20.24
C ALA A 397 19.46 18.40 -21.35
N PHE A 398 18.88 19.55 -21.01
CA PHE A 398 18.11 20.38 -21.93
C PHE A 398 18.72 21.78 -22.11
N GLY A 399 19.38 22.31 -21.09
CA GLY A 399 19.84 23.71 -21.09
C GLY A 399 18.68 24.69 -21.28
N GLU A 400 18.93 25.78 -22.02
CA GLU A 400 17.94 26.85 -22.24
C GLU A 400 17.19 26.73 -23.58
N ALA A 401 17.70 25.95 -24.52
CA ALA A 401 17.26 25.93 -25.91
C ALA A 401 16.51 24.65 -26.31
N ILE A 402 16.61 23.57 -25.54
CA ILE A 402 16.04 22.27 -25.92
C ILE A 402 14.69 22.06 -25.21
N VAL A 403 13.68 21.62 -25.96
CA VAL A 403 12.39 21.24 -25.38
C VAL A 403 12.57 19.94 -24.59
N PRO A 404 12.04 19.83 -23.35
CA PRO A 404 12.10 18.59 -22.60
C PRO A 404 11.52 17.42 -23.40
N TYR A 405 12.20 16.29 -23.36
CA TYR A 405 11.78 15.07 -24.05
C TYR A 405 11.98 13.85 -23.15
N TYR A 406 11.31 12.75 -23.47
CA TYR A 406 11.38 11.53 -22.68
C TYR A 406 12.76 10.86 -22.79
N ARG A 407 13.59 11.01 -21.76
CA ARG A 407 14.93 10.41 -21.64
C ARG A 407 14.96 9.11 -20.85
N GLY A 408 14.00 8.90 -19.94
CA GLY A 408 13.91 7.69 -19.11
C GLY A 408 13.58 6.41 -19.88
N LEU A 409 13.39 6.48 -21.21
CA LEU A 409 13.22 5.34 -22.10
C LEU A 409 14.54 4.68 -22.51
N SER A 410 15.68 5.26 -22.11
CA SER A 410 17.02 4.72 -22.33
C SER A 410 17.74 4.60 -21.01
N THR A 411 18.55 3.55 -20.85
CA THR A 411 19.40 3.39 -19.66
C THR A 411 20.59 4.34 -19.77
N GLN A 412 20.85 5.11 -18.71
CA GLN A 412 21.99 6.04 -18.65
C GLN A 412 23.00 5.56 -17.61
N ASN A 413 24.27 5.94 -17.79
CA ASN A 413 25.33 5.59 -16.86
C ASN A 413 25.14 6.35 -15.55
N GLY A 414 25.15 5.64 -14.42
CA GLY A 414 24.99 6.22 -13.08
C GLY A 414 23.54 6.31 -12.58
N GLN A 415 22.55 5.99 -13.42
CA GLN A 415 21.14 5.95 -13.04
C GLN A 415 20.65 4.55 -12.67
N SER A 416 19.56 4.49 -11.90
CA SER A 416 18.95 3.23 -11.48
C SER A 416 18.16 2.57 -12.61
N MET A 417 18.28 1.25 -12.76
CA MET A 417 17.45 0.49 -13.73
C MET A 417 15.95 0.54 -13.39
N LEU A 418 15.60 0.94 -12.16
CA LEU A 418 14.22 1.17 -11.74
C LEU A 418 13.59 2.37 -12.44
N GLU A 419 14.36 3.44 -12.66
CA GLU A 419 13.90 4.62 -13.40
C GLU A 419 13.38 4.20 -14.77
N PHE A 420 14.21 3.46 -15.52
CA PHE A 420 13.89 2.93 -16.83
C PHE A 420 12.62 2.07 -16.81
N THR A 421 12.53 1.14 -15.84
CA THR A 421 11.38 0.23 -15.74
C THR A 421 10.09 0.98 -15.36
N ASN A 422 10.19 1.94 -14.44
CA ASN A 422 9.08 2.75 -13.95
C ASN A 422 8.59 3.73 -15.02
N MET A 423 9.46 4.18 -15.91
CA MET A 423 9.08 5.06 -17.01
C MET A 423 8.01 4.43 -17.91
N PHE A 424 8.09 3.12 -18.20
CA PHE A 424 7.07 2.40 -18.97
C PHE A 424 5.71 2.29 -18.26
N GLN A 425 5.69 2.43 -16.95
CA GLN A 425 4.43 2.47 -16.20
C GLN A 425 3.78 3.86 -16.31
N LEU A 426 4.57 4.93 -16.25
CA LEU A 426 4.08 6.31 -16.43
C LEU A 426 3.71 6.64 -17.88
N LEU A 427 4.46 6.10 -18.85
CA LEU A 427 4.25 6.29 -20.27
C LEU A 427 3.89 4.95 -20.89
N ARG A 428 2.59 4.61 -20.92
CA ARG A 428 2.11 3.30 -21.40
C ARG A 428 2.10 3.16 -22.93
N SER A 429 2.02 4.29 -23.64
CA SER A 429 1.98 4.36 -25.10
C SER A 429 2.26 5.81 -25.53
N ALA A 430 2.77 5.99 -26.75
CA ALA A 430 3.00 7.32 -27.35
C ALA A 430 1.73 8.18 -27.50
N SER A 431 0.56 7.54 -27.55
CA SER A 431 -0.74 8.22 -27.64
C SER A 431 -1.48 8.33 -26.30
N SER A 432 -0.91 7.81 -25.21
CA SER A 432 -1.56 7.88 -23.90
C SER A 432 -1.57 9.32 -23.41
N SER A 433 -2.72 9.77 -22.90
CA SER A 433 -2.81 11.04 -22.16
C SER A 433 -2.61 10.80 -20.66
N ASP A 434 -1.99 11.75 -19.97
CA ASP A 434 -1.79 11.67 -18.52
C ASP A 434 -3.03 12.05 -17.70
N LYS A 435 -4.03 12.66 -18.35
CA LYS A 435 -5.37 12.89 -17.80
C LYS A 435 -6.18 11.58 -17.83
N ASN A 436 -5.83 10.62 -16.98
CA ASN A 436 -6.50 9.33 -16.95
C ASN A 436 -7.60 9.29 -15.87
N LEU A 437 -8.84 9.57 -16.28
CA LEU A 437 -10.00 9.53 -15.38
C LEU A 437 -10.30 8.10 -14.89
N ALA A 438 -9.91 7.06 -15.64
CA ALA A 438 -10.21 5.67 -15.30
C ALA A 438 -9.43 5.16 -14.07
N THR A 439 -8.26 5.72 -13.80
CA THR A 439 -7.42 5.34 -12.64
C THR A 439 -7.66 6.20 -11.41
N ASN A 440 -8.63 7.13 -11.46
CA ASN A 440 -8.91 8.12 -10.40
C ASN A 440 -7.62 8.85 -9.93
N ASN A 441 -6.70 9.14 -10.86
CA ASN A 441 -5.44 9.84 -10.63
C ASN A 441 -4.56 9.28 -9.50
N LYS A 442 -4.64 7.98 -9.20
CA LYS A 442 -3.83 7.34 -8.15
C LYS A 442 -2.33 7.33 -8.50
N PRO A 443 -1.43 7.40 -7.50
CA PRO A 443 0.00 7.25 -7.74
C PRO A 443 0.31 5.85 -8.27
N GLN A 444 1.19 5.77 -9.26
CA GLN A 444 1.48 4.52 -9.97
C GLN A 444 2.79 3.89 -9.52
N LEU A 445 3.78 4.71 -9.14
CA LEU A 445 5.14 4.26 -8.87
C LEU A 445 5.45 4.16 -7.38
N THR A 446 4.67 4.80 -6.50
CA THR A 446 4.96 4.83 -5.05
C THR A 446 5.29 3.45 -4.48
N ARG A 447 4.57 2.39 -4.89
CA ARG A 447 4.86 1.02 -4.45
C ARG A 447 6.24 0.53 -4.91
N ALA A 448 6.54 0.69 -6.20
CA ALA A 448 7.80 0.23 -6.79
C ALA A 448 9.01 0.98 -6.20
N ILE A 449 8.86 2.30 -6.03
CA ILE A 449 9.90 3.18 -5.52
C ILE A 449 10.19 2.92 -4.04
N VAL A 450 9.18 2.77 -3.19
CA VAL A 450 9.40 2.47 -1.76
C VAL A 450 10.06 1.10 -1.57
N GLN A 451 9.75 0.14 -2.43
CA GLN A 451 10.32 -1.21 -2.35
C GLN A 451 11.64 -1.36 -3.12
N ASN A 452 12.10 -0.30 -3.79
CA ASN A 452 13.26 -0.34 -4.69
C ASN A 452 13.21 -1.57 -5.63
N SER A 453 12.02 -1.89 -6.14
CA SER A 453 11.74 -3.11 -6.89
C SER A 453 10.98 -2.78 -8.16
N PRO A 454 11.32 -3.41 -9.30
CA PRO A 454 10.67 -3.09 -10.57
C PRO A 454 9.18 -3.37 -10.49
N TYR A 455 8.39 -2.51 -11.15
CA TYR A 455 6.95 -2.62 -11.17
C TYR A 455 6.49 -3.99 -11.71
N GLY A 456 5.75 -4.76 -10.90
CA GLY A 456 5.34 -6.12 -11.26
C GLY A 456 4.82 -6.94 -10.07
N LYS A 457 4.48 -8.21 -10.31
CA LYS A 457 4.15 -9.15 -9.23
C LYS A 457 5.42 -9.44 -8.44
N LEU A 458 5.51 -8.89 -7.23
CA LEU A 458 6.56 -9.27 -6.28
C LEU A 458 6.53 -10.79 -6.07
N LYS A 459 7.73 -11.39 -5.92
CA LYS A 459 7.81 -12.70 -5.28
C LYS A 459 7.21 -12.56 -3.88
N VAL A 460 6.43 -13.55 -3.45
CA VAL A 460 5.87 -13.57 -2.09
C VAL A 460 7.06 -13.56 -1.12
N SER A 461 7.31 -12.42 -0.50
CA SER A 461 8.22 -12.29 0.62
C SER A 461 7.40 -11.94 1.86
N ASP A 462 7.76 -12.58 2.98
CA ASP A 462 7.13 -12.28 4.26
C ASP A 462 7.21 -10.79 4.56
N THR A 463 6.13 -10.23 5.12
CA THR A 463 6.07 -8.81 5.56
C THR A 463 7.26 -8.44 6.45
N ALA A 464 7.75 -9.38 7.26
CA ALA A 464 8.94 -9.24 8.10
C ALA A 464 10.25 -9.08 7.30
N ALA A 465 10.40 -9.77 6.16
CA ALA A 465 11.59 -9.66 5.32
C ALA A 465 11.65 -8.30 4.61
N ILE A 466 10.51 -7.78 4.16
CA ILE A 466 10.42 -6.44 3.56
C ILE A 466 10.71 -5.36 4.61
N LEU A 467 10.13 -5.50 5.81
CA LEU A 467 10.43 -4.61 6.94
C LEU A 467 11.92 -4.60 7.28
N ALA A 468 12.56 -5.78 7.31
CA ALA A 468 13.98 -5.89 7.55
C ALA A 468 14.81 -5.23 6.44
N GLU A 469 14.38 -5.25 5.18
CA GLU A 469 15.07 -4.54 4.10
C GLU A 469 14.88 -3.03 4.12
N VAL A 470 13.67 -2.53 4.41
CA VAL A 470 13.37 -1.10 4.47
C VAL A 470 14.06 -0.43 5.66
N PHE A 471 14.16 -1.13 6.78
CA PHE A 471 14.81 -0.63 8.00
C PHE A 471 16.29 -1.00 8.12
N LYS A 472 16.88 -1.68 7.12
CA LYS A 472 18.33 -1.81 7.06
C LYS A 472 18.92 -0.39 6.93
N PRO A 473 19.80 0.04 7.86
CA PRO A 473 20.54 1.28 7.64
C PRO A 473 21.30 1.14 6.32
N LYS A 474 21.14 2.11 5.41
CA LYS A 474 21.85 2.13 4.13
C LYS A 474 23.34 2.25 4.42
N THR A 475 24.05 1.13 4.53
CA THR A 475 25.51 1.12 4.44
C THR A 475 25.85 1.23 2.97
N SER A 476 26.25 2.42 2.53
CA SER A 476 26.86 2.62 1.21
C SER A 476 28.04 1.65 1.06
N GLY A 477 27.90 0.72 0.12
CA GLY A 477 28.88 -0.23 -0.41
C GLY A 477 30.11 -0.56 0.43
N ILE A 478 30.13 -1.74 1.05
CA ILE A 478 31.24 -2.71 1.06
C ILE A 478 30.60 -4.11 1.14
N GLY A 479 31.21 -5.08 0.47
CA GLY A 479 30.68 -6.39 0.10
C GLY A 479 30.10 -7.28 1.20
N GLN A 480 29.38 -8.29 0.70
CA GLN A 480 28.66 -9.35 1.40
C GLN A 480 29.30 -9.82 2.72
N ILE A 481 28.52 -9.81 3.80
CA ILE A 481 28.71 -10.72 4.93
C ILE A 481 27.34 -11.33 5.31
N GLN A 482 27.33 -12.65 5.43
CA GLN A 482 26.19 -13.51 5.75
C GLN A 482 25.55 -13.15 7.11
N PRO A 483 24.21 -13.30 7.26
CA PRO A 483 23.52 -13.03 8.50
C PRO A 483 23.48 -14.29 9.41
N TRP A 484 24.35 -14.35 10.42
CA TRP A 484 24.07 -14.88 11.76
C TRP A 484 25.31 -14.73 12.67
N ALA A 485 25.45 -13.60 13.37
CA ALA A 485 26.48 -13.42 14.40
C ALA A 485 26.23 -12.19 15.29
N THR A 486 25.00 -12.01 15.75
CA THR A 486 24.65 -10.90 16.66
C THR A 486 24.92 -11.31 18.12
N SER A 487 25.62 -10.44 18.85
CA SER A 487 26.11 -10.50 20.24
C SER A 487 27.37 -11.34 20.53
N ALA A 488 27.44 -12.62 20.15
CA ALA A 488 28.55 -13.48 20.55
C ALA A 488 29.91 -13.10 19.92
N ASN A 489 29.92 -12.79 18.62
CA ASN A 489 31.15 -12.37 17.92
C ASN A 489 31.60 -10.98 18.37
N PHE A 490 30.66 -10.09 18.71
CA PHE A 490 30.98 -8.77 19.24
C PHE A 490 31.58 -8.85 20.64
N ALA A 491 31.04 -9.71 21.52
CA ALA A 491 31.62 -9.95 22.85
C ALA A 491 33.01 -10.60 22.77
N ALA A 492 33.21 -11.55 21.85
CA ALA A 492 34.52 -12.16 21.61
C ALA A 492 35.54 -11.15 21.04
N GLU A 493 35.11 -10.28 20.11
CA GLU A 493 35.96 -9.23 19.56
C GLU A 493 36.31 -8.16 20.60
N GLN A 494 35.35 -7.79 21.48
CA GLN A 494 35.61 -6.90 22.60
C GLN A 494 36.59 -7.49 23.61
N ALA A 495 36.46 -8.78 23.93
CA ALA A 495 37.41 -9.47 24.80
C ALA A 495 38.82 -9.47 24.21
N LEU A 496 38.96 -9.73 22.91
CA LEU A 496 40.26 -9.67 22.22
C LEU A 496 40.86 -8.26 22.22
N ARG A 497 40.03 -7.22 22.05
CA ARG A 497 40.49 -5.83 22.16
C ARG A 497 40.96 -5.49 23.58
N GLN A 498 40.28 -6.00 24.61
CA GLN A 498 40.72 -5.83 25.99
C GLN A 498 42.06 -6.51 26.24
N THR A 499 42.26 -7.73 25.74
CA THR A 499 43.55 -8.43 25.89
C THR A 499 44.70 -7.69 25.21
N LEU A 500 44.47 -7.05 24.06
CA LEU A 500 45.47 -6.23 23.38
C LEU A 500 45.86 -4.99 24.20
N LEU A 501 44.86 -4.30 24.79
CA LEU A 501 45.13 -3.15 25.66
C LEU A 501 45.92 -3.54 26.90
N ASP A 502 45.59 -4.68 27.52
CA ASP A 502 46.34 -5.20 28.67
C ASP A 502 47.78 -5.57 28.29
N GLN A 503 47.98 -6.16 27.10
CA GLN A 503 49.31 -6.47 26.56
C GLN A 503 50.13 -5.20 26.29
N ASP A 504 49.54 -4.14 25.75
CA ASP A 504 50.21 -2.86 25.53
C ASP A 504 50.68 -2.21 26.85
N LEU A 505 49.85 -2.25 27.89
CA LEU A 505 50.22 -1.76 29.22
C LEU A 505 51.39 -2.55 29.81
N ILE A 506 51.41 -3.87 29.60
CA ILE A 506 52.52 -4.73 30.00
C ILE A 506 53.79 -4.34 29.25
N ILE A 507 53.72 -4.17 27.92
CA ILE A 507 54.85 -3.75 27.09
C ILE A 507 55.42 -2.42 27.57
N GLU A 508 54.57 -1.41 27.83
CA GLU A 508 55.00 -0.10 28.32
C GLU A 508 55.71 -0.23 29.69
N SER A 509 55.17 -1.06 30.60
CA SER A 509 55.78 -1.31 31.90
C SER A 509 57.15 -1.99 31.79
N LEU A 510 57.30 -2.96 30.90
CA LEU A 510 58.56 -3.68 30.65
C LEU A 510 59.59 -2.75 29.99
N GLN A 511 59.17 -1.90 29.05
CA GLN A 511 60.04 -0.90 28.45
C GLN A 511 60.56 0.10 29.49
N LYS A 512 59.72 0.56 30.42
CA LYS A 512 60.14 1.40 31.55
C LYS A 512 61.16 0.68 32.45
N GLN A 513 60.87 -0.56 32.85
CA GLN A 513 61.81 -1.37 33.65
C GLN A 513 63.16 -1.56 32.95
N LEU A 514 63.13 -1.82 31.64
CA LEU A 514 64.35 -1.95 30.85
C LEU A 514 65.11 -0.62 30.80
N ALA A 515 64.42 0.51 30.60
CA ALA A 515 65.03 1.83 30.59
C ALA A 515 65.72 2.17 31.92
N ASP A 516 65.11 1.84 33.05
CA ASP A 516 65.69 2.05 34.38
C ASP A 516 66.96 1.20 34.63
N LEU A 517 67.01 0.00 34.06
CA LEU A 517 68.16 -0.91 34.18
C LEU A 517 69.31 -0.59 33.21
N ARG A 518 69.06 0.16 32.13
CA ARG A 518 70.08 0.47 31.11
C ARG A 518 71.35 1.13 31.66
N PRO A 519 71.29 2.15 32.55
CA PRO A 519 72.49 2.81 33.04
C PRO A 519 73.42 1.86 33.80
N SER A 520 72.91 1.06 34.73
CA SER A 520 73.73 0.11 35.50
C SER A 520 74.17 -1.10 34.66
N ALA A 521 73.31 -1.59 33.76
CA ALA A 521 73.63 -2.69 32.86
C ALA A 521 74.74 -2.34 31.85
N SER A 522 74.75 -1.12 31.29
CA SER A 522 75.79 -0.67 30.36
C SER A 522 77.18 -0.60 31.01
N ILE A 523 77.25 -0.19 32.28
CA ILE A 523 78.49 -0.20 33.09
C ILE A 523 78.98 -1.64 33.32
N GLY A 524 78.06 -2.57 33.59
CA GLY A 524 78.40 -3.99 33.74
C GLY A 524 78.89 -4.64 32.44
N ALA A 525 78.25 -4.32 31.31
CA ALA A 525 78.57 -4.86 30.00
C ALA A 525 79.94 -4.39 29.48
N SER A 526 80.26 -3.09 29.62
CA SER A 526 81.56 -2.54 29.22
C SER A 526 82.73 -3.19 29.95
N TYR A 527 82.52 -3.57 31.22
CA TYR A 527 83.51 -4.26 32.03
C TYR A 527 83.79 -5.69 31.54
N LEU A 528 82.76 -6.42 31.11
CA LEU A 528 82.90 -7.77 30.56
C LEU A 528 83.46 -7.78 29.13
N LYS A 529 83.83 -6.61 28.57
CA LYS A 529 84.21 -6.41 27.15
C LYS A 529 83.18 -7.00 26.20
N ASN A 530 81.92 -7.05 26.62
CA ASN A 530 80.83 -7.58 25.83
C ASN A 530 79.96 -6.42 25.33
N SER A 531 79.66 -6.39 24.04
CA SER A 531 78.87 -5.33 23.41
C SER A 531 77.37 -5.59 23.58
N TRP A 532 76.91 -5.74 24.81
CA TRP A 532 75.47 -5.88 25.06
C TRP A 532 74.78 -4.55 24.74
N GLN A 533 73.88 -4.58 23.76
CA GLN A 533 73.01 -3.46 23.41
C GLN A 533 71.56 -3.96 23.40
N PRO A 534 70.61 -3.25 24.04
CA PRO A 534 69.20 -3.61 23.95
C PRO A 534 68.74 -3.42 22.49
N SER A 535 68.30 -4.50 21.84
CA SER A 535 67.74 -4.41 20.49
C SER A 535 66.34 -3.79 20.57
N VAL A 536 66.14 -2.67 19.87
CA VAL A 536 64.79 -2.12 19.67
C VAL A 536 64.13 -2.96 18.58
N VAL A 537 63.46 -4.04 18.97
CA VAL A 537 62.58 -4.76 18.05
C VAL A 537 61.27 -3.98 18.01
N SER A 538 61.17 -3.06 17.05
CA SER A 538 59.89 -2.49 16.65
C SER A 538 59.22 -3.51 15.73
N VAL A 539 58.32 -4.33 16.28
CA VAL A 539 57.39 -5.08 15.43
C VAL A 539 56.47 -4.02 14.82
N GLN A 540 56.73 -3.62 13.57
CA GLN A 540 55.83 -2.72 12.84
C GLN A 540 54.57 -3.52 12.52
N GLY A 541 53.50 -3.29 13.29
CA GLY A 541 52.18 -3.79 12.94
C GLY A 541 51.66 -2.96 11.77
N ASP A 542 51.43 -3.60 10.63
CA ASP A 542 50.73 -2.95 9.52
C ASP A 542 49.26 -2.79 9.91
N ALA A 543 48.66 -1.65 9.57
CA ALA A 543 47.26 -1.34 9.93
C ALA A 543 46.23 -2.32 9.32
N SER A 544 46.67 -3.26 8.46
CA SER A 544 45.88 -4.31 7.83
C SER A 544 45.86 -5.66 8.57
N ASP A 545 46.60 -5.82 9.68
CA ASP A 545 46.70 -7.11 10.38
C ASP A 545 45.42 -7.47 11.15
N SER A 546 45.08 -8.76 11.19
CA SER A 546 43.93 -9.25 11.95
C SER A 546 44.16 -9.14 13.46
N LEU A 547 43.11 -8.92 14.26
CA LEU A 547 43.22 -8.72 15.73
C LEU A 547 43.94 -9.86 16.46
N LEU A 548 43.77 -11.11 15.98
CA LEU A 548 44.46 -12.28 16.54
C LEU A 548 45.96 -12.25 16.24
N GLN A 549 46.33 -11.87 15.01
CA GLN A 549 47.72 -11.72 14.62
C GLN A 549 48.41 -10.58 15.40
N GLN A 550 47.67 -9.51 15.70
CA GLN A 550 48.15 -8.43 16.57
C GLN A 550 48.43 -8.93 18.00
N SER A 551 47.58 -9.78 18.56
CA SER A 551 47.80 -10.31 19.91
C SER A 551 48.99 -11.26 19.97
N ASP A 552 49.17 -12.10 18.95
CA ASP A 552 50.30 -13.01 18.88
C ASP A 552 51.63 -12.23 18.76
N ASN A 553 51.64 -11.19 17.93
CA ASN A 553 52.79 -10.28 17.79
C ASN A 553 53.15 -9.58 19.12
N GLN A 554 52.15 -9.11 19.87
CA GLN A 554 52.38 -8.48 21.18
C GLN A 554 52.92 -9.49 22.21
N ILE A 555 52.45 -10.75 22.19
CA ILE A 555 52.98 -11.81 23.06
C ILE A 555 54.45 -12.07 22.78
N GLU A 556 54.85 -12.18 21.51
CA GLU A 556 56.25 -12.35 21.12
C GLU A 556 57.11 -11.15 21.55
N GLN A 557 56.58 -9.92 21.42
CA GLN A 557 57.27 -8.72 21.86
C GLN A 557 57.46 -8.69 23.39
N ILE A 558 56.46 -9.10 24.17
CA ILE A 558 56.55 -9.22 25.63
C ILE A 558 57.63 -10.23 26.01
N ALA A 559 57.64 -11.41 25.39
CA ALA A 559 58.64 -12.44 25.66
C ALA A 559 60.07 -11.96 25.38
N ASN A 560 60.26 -11.25 24.26
CA ASN A 560 61.54 -10.64 23.90
C ASN A 560 61.98 -9.58 24.90
N LEU A 561 61.08 -8.69 25.34
CA LEU A 561 61.38 -7.67 26.35
C LEU A 561 61.74 -8.29 27.70
N GLN A 562 61.04 -9.35 28.12
CA GLN A 562 61.36 -10.06 29.36
C GLN A 562 62.75 -10.71 29.30
N ALA A 563 63.13 -11.32 28.18
CA ALA A 563 64.46 -11.86 27.98
C ALA A 563 65.54 -10.77 28.07
N GLN A 564 65.31 -9.63 27.41
CA GLN A 564 66.23 -8.49 27.47
C GLN A 564 66.36 -7.92 28.89
N ILE A 565 65.27 -7.85 29.66
CA ILE A 565 65.30 -7.41 31.06
C ILE A 565 66.08 -8.41 31.92
N ALA A 566 65.93 -9.71 31.70
CA ALA A 566 66.67 -10.73 32.44
C ALA A 566 68.18 -10.57 32.22
N ASP A 567 68.61 -10.35 30.98
CA ASP A 567 70.00 -10.06 30.64
C ASP A 567 70.47 -8.73 31.24
N ALA A 568 69.66 -7.68 31.12
CA ALA A 568 69.94 -6.36 31.71
C ALA A 568 70.14 -6.45 33.22
N ARG A 569 69.31 -7.22 33.94
CA ARG A 569 69.44 -7.43 35.39
C ARG A 569 70.75 -8.14 35.75
N ARG A 570 71.16 -9.14 34.96
CA ARG A 570 72.45 -9.84 35.17
C ARG A 570 73.63 -8.87 35.05
N TYR A 571 73.64 -8.04 34.01
CA TYR A 571 74.70 -7.04 33.82
C TYR A 571 74.62 -5.92 34.88
N ALA A 572 73.43 -5.46 35.22
CA ALA A 572 73.20 -4.44 36.25
C ALA A 572 73.72 -4.88 37.61
N ALA A 573 73.48 -6.13 38.04
CA ALA A 573 74.00 -6.65 39.30
C ALA A 573 75.55 -6.63 39.36
N ILE A 574 76.21 -6.90 38.23
CA ILE A 574 77.67 -6.81 38.11
C ILE A 574 78.14 -5.35 38.16
N GLY A 575 77.43 -4.47 37.45
CA GLY A 575 77.66 -3.02 37.46
C GLY A 575 77.54 -2.44 38.87
N ASP A 576 76.45 -2.73 39.58
CA ASP A 576 76.15 -2.25 40.92
C ASP A 576 77.12 -2.81 41.97
N ALA A 577 77.48 -4.10 41.90
CA ALA A 577 78.49 -4.68 42.80
C ALA A 577 79.87 -3.98 42.63
N ARG A 578 80.20 -3.54 41.42
CA ARG A 578 81.41 -2.76 41.15
C ARG A 578 81.27 -1.31 41.56
N LEU A 579 80.14 -0.68 41.30
CA LEU A 579 79.82 0.68 41.76
C LEU A 579 79.88 0.76 43.28
N ASN A 580 79.39 -0.25 44.00
CA ASN A 580 79.48 -0.35 45.45
C ASN A 580 80.92 -0.56 45.93
N LYS A 581 81.74 -1.38 45.25
CA LYS A 581 83.19 -1.49 45.54
C LYS A 581 83.97 -0.21 45.24
N TRP A 582 83.55 0.58 44.26
CA TRP A 582 84.15 1.89 43.96
C TRP A 582 83.72 2.92 45.01
N ARG A 583 82.42 2.99 45.32
CA ARG A 583 81.87 3.84 46.38
C ARG A 583 82.52 3.55 47.74
N SER A 584 82.70 2.28 48.11
CA SER A 584 83.37 1.91 49.38
C SER A 584 84.86 2.24 49.41
N ARG A 585 85.53 2.42 48.27
CA ARG A 585 86.95 2.86 48.22
C ARG A 585 87.11 4.37 48.18
N VAL A 586 86.14 5.08 47.61
CA VAL A 586 86.20 6.54 47.41
C VAL A 586 85.60 7.31 48.58
N PHE A 587 84.62 6.73 49.29
CA PHE A 587 83.90 7.43 50.36
C PHE A 587 84.20 6.89 51.78
N ASN A 588 84.88 5.76 51.94
CA ASN A 588 85.33 5.22 53.25
C ASN A 588 86.86 5.24 53.42
N SER A 589 87.56 6.13 52.71
CA SER A 589 89.00 6.41 52.90
C SER A 589 89.22 7.70 53.64
#